data_AF-A0A1Q5TXM7-F1
#
_entry.id   AF-A0A1Q5TXM7-F1
#
_cell.length_a   1.000
_cell.length_b   1.000
_cell.length_c   1.000
_cell.angle_alpha   90.00
_cell.angle_beta   90.00
_cell.angle_gamma   90.00
#
_symmetry.space_group_name_H-M   'P 1'
#
loop_
_entity.id
_entity.type
_entity.pdbx_description
1 polymer ?
#
loop_
_entity_poly.entity_id
_entity_poly.type
_entity_poly.pdbx_seq_one_letter_code
_entity_poly.pdbx_strand_id
1 'polypeptide(L)'
;MHDEALHSGAPGTSALLVDGKTFTINGNTVSYQFHVDGDTGDLRTDHFGGPITGPIPADPKPLINGVPTELPDRVRRELPDQGRGDFRIPAIRIRQPEGYTVSELKYQAHTIVRGKPGLPGLPATFGGEEDVTTIIIHLYDDKSQVAADLTYSIFPKYDAVVRSVSVMNQGTGNITVEVLASLSVDFAVQDLDMITLSGDHMREAHRERRKVERGLHG
;
A
#
# COMPACT_ATOMS: atom_id res chain seq x y z
N MET A 1 -6.64 -6.67 34.57
CA MET A 1 -5.53 -7.63 34.75
C MET A 1 -4.47 -7.17 33.77
N HIS A 2 -3.44 -6.54 34.32
CA HIS A 2 -2.36 -5.90 33.57
C HIS A 2 -1.58 -6.97 32.82
N ASP A 3 -1.31 -6.74 31.53
CA ASP A 3 -0.34 -7.55 30.79
C ASP A 3 0.90 -6.71 30.53
N GLU A 4 2.03 -7.29 30.90
CA GLU A 4 3.32 -6.65 31.12
C GLU A 4 4.01 -6.24 29.83
N ALA A 5 4.62 -5.05 29.89
CA ALA A 5 5.66 -4.63 28.97
C ALA A 5 6.91 -5.52 29.16
N LEU A 6 7.41 -6.11 28.08
CA LEU A 6 8.77 -6.65 28.01
C LEU A 6 9.61 -5.78 27.08
N HIS A 7 10.63 -5.16 27.67
CA HIS A 7 11.67 -4.38 27.00
C HIS A 7 12.98 -5.17 27.02
N SER A 8 13.69 -5.24 25.88
CA SER A 8 15.16 -5.10 25.85
C SER A 8 15.68 -4.91 24.41
N GLY A 9 15.90 -3.65 24.04
CA GLY A 9 16.64 -3.18 22.88
C GLY A 9 16.92 -1.68 23.10
N ALA A 10 17.98 -1.11 22.52
CA ALA A 10 18.29 0.33 22.58
C ALA A 10 17.04 1.21 22.28
N PRO A 11 17.01 2.53 22.58
CA PRO A 11 15.87 3.38 22.23
C PRO A 11 15.81 3.57 20.71
N GLY A 12 15.37 2.51 20.03
CA GLY A 12 15.14 2.41 18.60
C GLY A 12 13.63 2.33 18.42
N THR A 13 13.13 3.13 17.50
CA THR A 13 11.73 3.11 17.08
C THR A 13 11.33 1.67 16.74
N SER A 14 10.22 1.18 17.31
CA SER A 14 9.69 -0.13 16.93
C SER A 14 9.51 -0.22 15.41
N ALA A 15 9.93 -1.33 14.82
CA ALA A 15 9.82 -1.58 13.38
C ALA A 15 8.39 -1.44 12.85
N LEU A 16 7.41 -1.68 13.71
CA LEU A 16 6.00 -1.44 13.45
C LEU A 16 5.37 -0.75 14.66
N LEU A 17 4.68 0.35 14.41
CA LEU A 17 3.86 1.08 15.37
C LEU A 17 2.43 1.16 14.82
N VAL A 18 1.46 0.84 15.67
CA VAL A 18 0.04 0.95 15.35
C VAL A 18 -0.61 1.86 16.40
N ASP A 19 -1.14 2.98 15.94
CA ASP A 19 -1.90 3.92 16.78
C ASP A 19 -3.30 4.08 16.20
N GLY A 20 -4.27 3.41 16.84
CA GLY A 20 -5.63 3.31 16.33
C GLY A 20 -5.69 2.66 14.93
N LYS A 21 -5.94 3.50 13.91
CA LYS A 21 -5.98 3.08 12.50
C LYS A 21 -4.85 3.69 11.65
N THR A 22 -3.80 4.17 12.31
CA THR A 22 -2.58 4.66 11.68
C THR A 22 -1.47 3.62 11.87
N PHE A 23 -0.82 3.26 10.78
CA PHE A 23 0.20 2.23 10.72
C PHE A 23 1.52 2.88 10.30
N THR A 24 2.54 2.78 11.15
CA THR A 24 3.87 3.31 10.87
C THR A 24 4.87 2.17 10.88
N ILE A 25 5.51 1.98 9.74
CA ILE A 25 6.52 0.96 9.47
C ILE A 25 7.87 1.66 9.43
N ASN A 26 8.81 1.24 10.28
CA ASN A 26 10.11 1.89 10.43
C ASN A 26 11.24 0.91 10.12
N GLY A 27 12.14 1.33 9.25
CA GLY A 27 13.49 0.79 9.19
C GLY A 27 14.44 1.57 10.09
N ASN A 28 15.73 1.41 9.82
CA ASN A 28 16.78 2.19 10.48
C ASN A 28 16.80 3.64 10.00
N THR A 29 16.54 3.88 8.72
CA THR A 29 16.57 5.21 8.08
C THR A 29 15.34 5.53 7.24
N VAL A 30 14.39 4.60 7.12
CA VAL A 30 13.13 4.80 6.40
C VAL A 30 11.93 4.76 7.34
N SER A 31 10.92 5.57 7.06
CA SER A 31 9.58 5.42 7.62
C SER A 31 8.55 5.38 6.50
N TYR A 32 7.57 4.51 6.66
CA TYR A 32 6.37 4.43 5.82
C TYR A 32 5.17 4.53 6.75
N GLN A 33 4.35 5.57 6.59
CA GLN A 33 3.11 5.75 7.31
C GLN A 33 1.91 5.81 6.36
N PHE A 34 0.85 5.12 6.75
CA PHE A 34 -0.47 5.20 6.12
C PHE A 34 -1.56 5.01 7.18
N HIS A 35 -2.79 5.42 6.88
CA HIS A 35 -3.92 5.28 7.79
C HIS A 35 -5.20 4.85 7.07
N VAL A 36 -6.18 4.41 7.86
CA VAL A 36 -7.56 4.21 7.39
C VAL A 36 -8.30 5.53 7.52
N ASP A 37 -8.87 6.01 6.42
CA ASP A 37 -9.77 7.15 6.44
C ASP A 37 -11.06 6.80 7.20
N GLY A 38 -11.43 7.65 8.16
CA GLY A 38 -12.55 7.40 9.06
C GLY A 38 -13.92 7.40 8.38
N ASP A 39 -14.06 8.17 7.30
CA ASP A 39 -15.34 8.38 6.61
C ASP A 39 -15.57 7.35 5.51
N THR A 40 -14.53 7.04 4.73
CA THR A 40 -14.63 6.16 3.55
C THR A 40 -14.19 4.71 3.81
N GLY A 41 -13.30 4.50 4.79
CA GLY A 41 -12.65 3.20 5.00
C GLY A 41 -11.53 2.88 4.01
N ASP A 42 -11.18 3.82 3.11
CA ASP A 42 -10.03 3.71 2.21
C ASP A 42 -8.72 3.81 3.00
N LEU A 43 -7.65 3.19 2.48
CA LEU A 43 -6.30 3.35 3.01
C LEU A 43 -5.57 4.50 2.31
N ARG A 44 -5.05 5.45 3.09
CA ARG A 44 -4.37 6.65 2.61
C ARG A 44 -2.89 6.66 3.00
N THR A 45 -2.03 6.96 2.04
CA THR A 45 -0.59 7.10 2.25
C THR A 45 -0.27 8.47 2.86
N ASP A 46 0.42 8.49 4.00
CA ASP A 46 0.83 9.74 4.66
C ASP A 46 2.27 10.09 4.32
N HIS A 47 3.17 9.10 4.34
CA HIS A 47 4.61 9.30 4.13
C HIS A 47 5.29 8.01 3.69
N PHE A 48 6.25 8.14 2.79
CA PHE A 48 7.22 7.09 2.51
C PHE A 48 8.57 7.72 2.14
N GLY A 49 9.51 7.72 3.09
CA GLY A 49 10.77 8.43 2.95
C GLY A 49 11.62 8.32 4.22
N GLY A 50 12.41 9.37 4.51
CA GLY A 50 13.28 9.41 5.71
C GLY A 50 12.52 9.28 7.04
N PRO A 51 13.21 9.20 8.19
CA PRO A 51 12.59 8.92 9.47
C PRO A 51 11.59 10.02 9.88
N ILE A 52 10.42 9.63 10.36
CA ILE A 52 9.43 10.56 10.92
C ILE A 52 9.90 10.98 12.32
N THR A 53 10.09 12.28 12.53
CA THR A 53 10.56 12.86 13.81
C THR A 53 9.54 13.79 14.47
N GLY A 54 8.36 13.96 13.86
CA GLY A 54 7.30 14.84 14.31
C GLY A 54 5.99 14.62 13.56
N PRO A 55 4.97 15.47 13.76
CA PRO A 55 3.69 15.33 13.09
C PRO A 55 3.86 15.48 11.57
N ILE A 56 3.19 14.62 10.81
CA ILE A 56 3.13 14.73 9.35
C ILE A 56 2.09 15.81 9.00
N PRO A 57 2.45 16.84 8.22
CA PRO A 57 1.48 17.84 7.78
C PRO A 57 0.34 17.18 7.01
N ALA A 58 -0.90 17.52 7.38
CA ALA A 58 -2.04 17.10 6.60
C ALA A 58 -1.98 17.71 5.19
N ASP A 59 -2.37 16.94 4.18
CA ASP A 59 -2.50 17.46 2.83
C ASP A 59 -3.52 18.61 2.82
N PRO A 60 -3.22 19.74 2.16
CA PRO A 60 -4.14 20.86 2.09
C PRO A 60 -5.44 20.40 1.43
N LYS A 61 -6.59 20.79 2.00
CA LYS A 61 -7.88 20.46 1.40
C LYS A 61 -7.90 20.94 -0.05
N PRO A 62 -8.19 20.06 -1.02
CA PRO A 62 -8.13 20.43 -2.41
C PRO A 62 -9.15 21.54 -2.72
N LEU A 63 -8.74 22.53 -3.51
CA LEU A 63 -9.66 23.54 -4.03
C LEU A 63 -10.66 22.88 -4.99
N ILE A 64 -11.92 22.75 -4.58
CA ILE A 64 -12.98 22.16 -5.39
C ILE A 64 -13.53 23.24 -6.33
N ASN A 65 -13.00 23.30 -7.56
CA ASN A 65 -13.58 24.04 -8.67
C ASN A 65 -14.06 23.02 -9.72
N GLY A 66 -15.37 22.93 -9.96
CA GLY A 66 -15.95 21.93 -10.87
C GLY A 66 -16.94 21.00 -10.16
N VAL A 67 -16.94 19.70 -10.51
CA VAL A 67 -17.85 18.71 -9.91
C VAL A 67 -17.66 18.71 -8.38
N PRO A 68 -18.71 18.98 -7.60
CA PRO A 68 -18.61 19.12 -6.15
C PRO A 68 -18.65 17.74 -5.50
N THR A 69 -17.51 17.06 -5.48
CA THR A 69 -17.32 15.84 -4.69
C THR A 69 -15.93 15.83 -4.09
N GLU A 70 -15.82 15.32 -2.87
CA GLU A 70 -14.57 14.90 -2.24
C GLU A 70 -14.02 13.69 -3.02
N LEU A 71 -13.53 13.95 -4.23
CA LEU A 71 -13.17 12.89 -5.15
C LEU A 71 -11.92 12.16 -4.65
N PRO A 72 -11.90 10.81 -4.71
CA PRO A 72 -10.72 10.02 -4.34
C PRO A 72 -9.51 10.27 -5.26
N ASP A 73 -9.63 11.06 -6.33
CA ASP A 73 -8.57 11.38 -7.29
C ASP A 73 -7.51 12.37 -6.76
N ARG A 74 -7.79 13.05 -5.64
CA ARG A 74 -6.88 14.05 -5.03
C ARG A 74 -6.28 13.63 -3.70
N VAL A 75 -6.47 12.37 -3.32
CA VAL A 75 -5.87 11.78 -2.11
C VAL A 75 -4.87 10.71 -2.51
N ARG A 76 -3.86 10.50 -1.65
CA ARG A 76 -2.83 9.48 -1.84
C ARG A 76 -3.33 8.14 -1.30
N ARG A 77 -3.42 7.11 -2.14
CA ARG A 77 -4.12 5.84 -1.81
C ARG A 77 -3.17 4.65 -1.85
N GLU A 78 -3.34 3.72 -0.91
CA GLU A 78 -2.52 2.51 -0.82
C GLU A 78 -2.90 1.40 -1.82
N LEU A 79 -4.17 1.37 -2.24
CA LEU A 79 -4.71 0.43 -3.22
C LEU A 79 -5.86 1.08 -4.01
N PRO A 80 -5.55 1.97 -4.97
CA PRO A 80 -6.58 2.65 -5.74
C PRO A 80 -7.35 1.67 -6.64
N ASP A 81 -8.68 1.60 -6.49
CA ASP A 81 -9.60 0.94 -7.41
C ASP A 81 -10.06 1.88 -8.54
N GLN A 82 -10.82 1.32 -9.49
CA GLN A 82 -11.48 2.06 -10.55
C GLN A 82 -13.01 1.97 -10.42
N GLY A 83 -13.71 3.07 -10.75
CA GLY A 83 -15.18 3.09 -10.87
C GLY A 83 -15.91 3.93 -9.81
N ARG A 84 -15.17 4.53 -8.86
CA ARG A 84 -15.73 5.38 -7.78
C ARG A 84 -15.29 6.85 -7.82
N GLY A 85 -14.73 7.28 -8.95
CA GLY A 85 -14.34 8.69 -9.17
C GLY A 85 -12.84 8.97 -9.08
N ASP A 86 -11.99 7.95 -8.84
CA ASP A 86 -10.55 8.06 -9.09
C ASP A 86 -10.28 7.78 -10.57
N PHE A 87 -9.79 8.79 -11.30
CA PHE A 87 -9.55 8.71 -12.74
C PHE A 87 -8.10 8.33 -13.09
N ARG A 88 -7.25 8.13 -12.09
CA ARG A 88 -5.86 7.69 -12.27
C ARG A 88 -5.80 6.19 -12.63
N ILE A 89 -4.60 5.68 -12.87
CA ILE A 89 -4.41 4.23 -13.06
C ILE A 89 -4.77 3.49 -11.76
N PRO A 90 -5.64 2.47 -11.82
CA PRO A 90 -5.94 1.66 -10.65
C PRO A 90 -4.83 0.64 -10.36
N ALA A 91 -4.62 0.36 -9.08
CA ALA A 91 -3.85 -0.79 -8.60
C ALA A 91 -4.68 -2.07 -8.63
N ILE A 92 -6.01 -1.98 -8.58
CA ILE A 92 -6.90 -3.13 -8.60
C ILE A 92 -8.11 -2.90 -9.51
N ARG A 93 -8.44 -3.89 -10.34
CA ARG A 93 -9.66 -3.92 -11.14
C ARG A 93 -10.22 -5.32 -11.20
N ILE A 94 -11.43 -5.49 -10.69
CA ILE A 94 -12.13 -6.77 -10.62
C ILE A 94 -13.44 -6.65 -11.38
N ARG A 95 -13.62 -7.50 -12.39
CA ARG A 95 -14.88 -7.65 -13.09
C ARG A 95 -15.75 -8.64 -12.33
N GLN A 96 -16.90 -8.16 -11.88
CA GLN A 96 -17.88 -8.91 -11.10
C GLN A 96 -18.74 -9.82 -11.98
N PRO A 97 -19.51 -10.77 -11.42
CA PRO A 97 -20.30 -11.73 -12.20
C PRO A 97 -21.30 -11.06 -13.14
N GLU A 98 -21.88 -9.92 -12.75
CA GLU A 98 -22.82 -9.14 -13.57
C GLU A 98 -22.12 -8.24 -14.60
N GLY A 99 -20.78 -8.23 -14.63
CA GLY A 99 -19.97 -7.59 -15.67
C GLY A 99 -19.46 -6.18 -15.37
N TYR A 100 -19.89 -5.55 -14.26
CA TYR A 100 -19.33 -4.26 -13.84
C TYR A 100 -17.95 -4.42 -13.18
N THR A 101 -17.18 -3.34 -13.11
CA THR A 101 -15.80 -3.32 -12.61
C THR A 101 -15.59 -2.51 -11.33
N VAL A 102 -16.69 -2.04 -10.72
CA VAL A 102 -16.66 -1.27 -9.46
C VAL A 102 -16.20 -2.19 -8.32
N SER A 103 -15.30 -1.71 -7.48
CA SER A 103 -14.86 -2.37 -6.25
C SER A 103 -14.78 -1.36 -5.11
N GLU A 104 -15.37 -1.65 -3.96
CA GLU A 104 -15.36 -0.78 -2.79
C GLU A 104 -14.74 -1.48 -1.58
N LEU A 105 -13.44 -1.76 -1.67
CA LEU A 105 -12.68 -2.46 -0.63
C LEU A 105 -12.43 -1.55 0.57
N LYS A 106 -13.13 -1.82 1.68
CA LYS A 106 -13.02 -1.04 2.94
C LYS A 106 -12.23 -1.80 3.99
N TYR A 107 -11.48 -1.05 4.80
CA TYR A 107 -10.81 -1.61 5.96
C TYR A 107 -11.77 -2.35 6.89
N GLN A 108 -11.43 -3.59 7.23
CA GLN A 108 -12.11 -4.40 8.24
C GLN A 108 -11.25 -4.57 9.49
N ALA A 109 -10.01 -5.01 9.31
CA ALA A 109 -9.11 -5.38 10.39
C ALA A 109 -7.65 -5.34 9.94
N HIS A 110 -6.74 -5.58 10.87
CA HIS A 110 -5.35 -5.89 10.56
C HIS A 110 -4.84 -7.01 11.45
N THR A 111 -3.81 -7.70 10.97
CA THR A 111 -3.08 -8.74 11.70
C THR A 111 -1.60 -8.40 11.69
N ILE A 112 -0.94 -8.51 12.84
CA ILE A 112 0.52 -8.37 12.96
C ILE A 112 1.12 -9.76 13.12
N VAL A 113 2.14 -10.06 12.32
CA VAL A 113 2.85 -11.33 12.29
C VAL A 113 4.34 -11.05 12.50
N ARG A 114 4.96 -11.75 13.45
CA ARG A 114 6.41 -11.77 13.57
C ARG A 114 6.96 -12.68 12.48
N GLY A 115 8.03 -12.25 11.81
CA GLY A 115 8.53 -12.92 10.62
C GLY A 115 7.77 -12.53 9.35
N LYS A 116 8.10 -13.23 8.27
CA LYS A 116 7.46 -13.03 6.97
C LYS A 116 6.87 -14.34 6.45
N PRO A 117 5.53 -14.42 6.27
CA PRO A 117 4.92 -15.57 5.61
C PRO A 117 5.36 -15.65 4.14
N GLY A 118 5.52 -16.88 3.65
CA GLY A 118 5.79 -17.14 2.24
C GLY A 118 4.59 -16.87 1.33
N LEU A 119 4.83 -16.76 0.03
CA LEU A 119 3.78 -16.65 -0.98
C LEU A 119 3.51 -18.03 -1.61
N PRO A 120 2.27 -18.56 -1.55
CA PRO A 120 1.97 -19.88 -2.09
C PRO A 120 2.34 -20.00 -3.57
N GLY A 121 3.27 -20.91 -3.89
CA GLY A 121 3.69 -21.19 -5.26
C GLY A 121 4.54 -20.10 -5.94
N LEU A 122 4.96 -19.07 -5.21
CA LEU A 122 5.72 -17.93 -5.75
C LEU A 122 7.03 -17.71 -4.97
N PRO A 123 8.11 -17.26 -5.63
CA PRO A 123 9.32 -16.82 -4.93
C PRO A 123 9.03 -15.55 -4.11
N ALA A 124 9.58 -15.48 -2.90
CA ALA A 124 9.46 -14.33 -2.01
C ALA A 124 10.72 -14.17 -1.15
N THR A 125 10.96 -12.95 -0.67
CA THR A 125 11.92 -12.73 0.41
C THR A 125 11.44 -13.42 1.68
N PHE A 126 12.38 -13.81 2.55
CA PHE A 126 12.12 -14.55 3.77
C PHE A 126 12.90 -13.93 4.94
N GLY A 127 12.41 -14.13 6.16
CA GLY A 127 13.08 -13.70 7.38
C GLY A 127 12.34 -14.22 8.61
N GLY A 128 13.09 -14.51 9.67
CA GLY A 128 12.54 -14.97 10.94
C GLY A 128 11.95 -13.83 11.78
N GLU A 129 11.41 -14.17 12.95
CA GLU A 129 10.77 -13.22 13.87
C GLU A 129 11.69 -12.07 14.32
N GLU A 130 13.01 -12.30 14.32
CA GLU A 130 14.03 -11.32 14.72
C GLU A 130 14.40 -10.33 13.59
N ASP A 131 14.18 -10.72 12.33
CA ASP A 131 14.68 -9.96 11.16
C ASP A 131 13.61 -9.09 10.49
N VAL A 132 12.34 -9.52 10.60
CA VAL A 132 11.24 -8.93 9.85
C VAL A 132 9.94 -8.99 10.63
N THR A 133 9.17 -7.91 10.53
CA THR A 133 7.80 -7.84 11.05
C THR A 133 6.86 -7.59 9.90
N THR A 134 5.72 -8.27 9.90
CA THR A 134 4.70 -8.16 8.85
C THR A 134 3.39 -7.64 9.43
N ILE A 135 2.78 -6.67 8.77
CA ILE A 135 1.38 -6.29 8.99
C ILE A 135 0.56 -6.65 7.76
N ILE A 136 -0.60 -7.26 7.99
CA ILE A 136 -1.58 -7.60 6.97
C ILE A 136 -2.81 -6.72 7.22
N ILE A 137 -3.21 -5.95 6.23
CA ILE A 137 -4.43 -5.14 6.27
C ILE A 137 -5.52 -5.87 5.51
N HIS A 138 -6.61 -6.16 6.20
CA HIS A 138 -7.76 -6.88 5.66
C HIS A 138 -8.79 -5.88 5.15
N LEU A 139 -9.04 -5.91 3.84
CA LEU A 139 -10.07 -5.14 3.18
C LEU A 139 -11.20 -6.05 2.70
N TYR A 140 -12.42 -5.51 2.68
CA TYR A 140 -13.59 -6.23 2.21
C TYR A 140 -14.58 -5.31 1.51
N ASP A 141 -15.14 -5.79 0.41
CA ASP A 141 -16.27 -5.20 -0.30
C ASP A 141 -17.52 -6.04 -0.03
N ASP A 142 -18.49 -5.46 0.69
CA ASP A 142 -19.73 -6.13 1.09
C ASP A 142 -20.69 -6.39 -0.08
N LYS A 143 -20.60 -5.59 -1.15
CA LYS A 143 -21.49 -5.70 -2.31
C LYS A 143 -21.05 -6.84 -3.22
N SER A 144 -19.75 -6.93 -3.47
CA SER A 144 -19.19 -7.96 -4.36
C SER A 144 -18.74 -9.22 -3.62
N GLN A 145 -18.71 -9.20 -2.28
CA GLN A 145 -18.22 -10.31 -1.45
C GLN A 145 -16.78 -10.68 -1.80
N VAL A 146 -15.94 -9.66 -1.98
CA VAL A 146 -14.52 -9.81 -2.30
C VAL A 146 -13.68 -9.29 -1.15
N ALA A 147 -12.75 -10.12 -0.68
CA ALA A 147 -11.74 -9.74 0.29
C ALA A 147 -10.40 -9.46 -0.40
N ALA A 148 -9.64 -8.49 0.11
CA ALA A 148 -8.27 -8.24 -0.31
C ALA A 148 -7.37 -8.05 0.92
N ASP A 149 -6.25 -8.76 0.94
CA ASP A 149 -5.24 -8.64 2.00
C ASP A 149 -4.00 -7.96 1.45
N LEU A 150 -3.63 -6.82 2.03
CA LEU A 150 -2.42 -6.09 1.70
C LEU A 150 -1.38 -6.41 2.77
N THR A 151 -0.32 -7.09 2.37
CA THR A 151 0.77 -7.50 3.26
C THR A 151 1.93 -6.53 3.14
N TYR A 152 2.43 -6.03 4.27
CA TYR A 152 3.60 -5.16 4.36
C TYR A 152 4.60 -5.80 5.32
N SER A 153 5.76 -6.19 4.80
CA SER A 153 6.86 -6.76 5.61
C SER A 153 8.02 -5.77 5.64
N ILE A 154 8.50 -5.41 6.83
CA ILE A 154 9.67 -4.53 7.00
C ILE A 154 10.87 -5.31 7.49
N PHE A 155 11.97 -5.19 6.77
CA PHE A 155 13.29 -5.64 7.22
C PHE A 155 14.09 -4.40 7.68
N PRO A 156 14.11 -4.07 8.98
CA PRO A 156 14.59 -2.77 9.43
C PRO A 156 16.07 -2.52 9.11
N LYS A 157 16.86 -3.59 9.22
CA LYS A 157 18.29 -3.59 8.91
C LYS A 157 18.60 -3.15 7.47
N TYR A 158 17.69 -3.40 6.54
CA TYR A 158 17.89 -3.15 5.11
C TYR A 158 17.07 -1.97 4.58
N ASP A 159 16.32 -1.28 5.46
CA ASP A 159 15.36 -0.23 5.06
C ASP A 159 14.42 -0.68 3.94
N ALA A 160 14.04 -1.97 3.97
CA ALA A 160 13.29 -2.60 2.90
C ALA A 160 11.86 -2.94 3.33
N VAL A 161 10.89 -2.27 2.71
CA VAL A 161 9.46 -2.61 2.80
C VAL A 161 9.09 -3.49 1.60
N VAL A 162 8.60 -4.70 1.87
CA VAL A 162 8.13 -5.65 0.85
C VAL A 162 6.61 -5.73 0.91
N ARG A 163 5.95 -5.52 -0.23
CA ARG A 163 4.50 -5.59 -0.35
C ARG A 163 4.02 -6.73 -1.24
N SER A 164 2.86 -7.26 -0.91
CA SER A 164 2.10 -8.19 -1.75
C SER A 164 0.60 -8.02 -1.49
N VAL A 165 -0.21 -8.42 -2.46
CA VAL A 165 -1.67 -8.38 -2.36
C VAL A 165 -2.24 -9.75 -2.72
N SER A 166 -3.21 -10.23 -1.94
CA SER A 166 -4.03 -11.38 -2.30
C SER A 166 -5.50 -10.99 -2.36
N VAL A 167 -6.23 -11.54 -3.34
CA VAL A 167 -7.66 -11.34 -3.52
C VAL A 167 -8.37 -12.67 -3.32
N MET A 168 -9.43 -12.68 -2.53
CA MET A 168 -10.24 -13.86 -2.26
C MET A 168 -11.70 -13.56 -2.61
N ASN A 169 -12.26 -14.38 -3.51
CA ASN A 169 -13.68 -14.38 -3.80
C ASN A 169 -14.41 -15.14 -2.69
N GLN A 170 -15.26 -14.45 -1.93
CA GLN A 170 -16.13 -15.03 -0.91
C GLN A 170 -17.59 -15.11 -1.38
N GLY A 171 -17.86 -14.68 -2.61
CA GLY A 171 -19.17 -14.78 -3.24
C GLY A 171 -19.41 -16.10 -3.96
N THR A 172 -20.62 -16.24 -4.50
CA THR A 172 -21.05 -17.45 -5.21
C THR A 172 -20.78 -17.41 -6.71
N GLY A 173 -20.61 -16.21 -7.28
CA GLY A 173 -20.32 -16.01 -8.70
C GLY A 173 -18.83 -15.93 -8.98
N ASN A 174 -18.43 -16.23 -10.21
CA ASN A 174 -17.03 -16.08 -10.63
C ASN A 174 -16.68 -14.60 -10.84
N ILE A 175 -15.57 -14.16 -10.27
CA ILE A 175 -14.96 -12.85 -10.55
C ILE A 175 -13.79 -13.01 -11.53
N THR A 176 -13.45 -11.94 -12.25
CA THR A 176 -12.20 -11.87 -13.03
C THR A 176 -11.33 -10.74 -12.49
N VAL A 177 -10.12 -11.07 -12.06
CA VAL A 177 -9.11 -10.05 -11.70
C VAL A 177 -8.44 -9.58 -12.99
N GLU A 178 -8.73 -8.34 -13.41
CA GLU A 178 -8.19 -7.76 -14.65
C GLU A 178 -6.90 -6.98 -14.42
N VAL A 179 -6.75 -6.37 -13.23
CA VAL A 179 -5.55 -5.67 -12.78
C VAL A 179 -5.34 -5.98 -11.31
N LEU A 180 -4.10 -6.32 -10.94
CA LEU A 180 -3.68 -6.46 -9.55
C LEU A 180 -2.19 -6.11 -9.42
N ALA A 181 -1.92 -4.89 -8.97
CA ALA A 181 -0.57 -4.43 -8.68
C ALA A 181 -0.13 -4.89 -7.29
N SER A 182 1.10 -5.43 -7.18
CA SER A 182 1.68 -5.83 -5.89
C SER A 182 2.03 -4.64 -4.97
N LEU A 183 2.22 -3.47 -5.57
CA LEU A 183 2.64 -2.22 -4.92
C LEU A 183 2.01 -1.05 -5.67
N SER A 184 1.45 -0.09 -4.93
CA SER A 184 1.03 1.21 -5.43
C SER A 184 1.42 2.26 -4.39
N VAL A 185 2.05 3.34 -4.84
CA VAL A 185 2.53 4.42 -3.97
C VAL A 185 2.19 5.74 -4.62
N ASP A 186 1.43 6.55 -3.91
CA ASP A 186 1.18 7.94 -4.28
C ASP A 186 2.14 8.87 -3.54
N PHE A 187 2.92 9.63 -4.29
CA PHE A 187 3.83 10.63 -3.73
C PHE A 187 3.15 12.00 -3.62
N ALA A 188 3.57 12.78 -2.63
CA ALA A 188 3.27 14.22 -2.62
C ALA A 188 3.90 14.90 -3.84
N VAL A 189 3.39 16.09 -4.21
CA VAL A 189 3.88 16.86 -5.36
C VAL A 189 5.36 17.16 -5.19
N GLN A 190 6.20 16.59 -6.05
CA GLN A 190 7.63 16.80 -6.09
C GLN A 190 8.18 16.48 -7.49
N ASP A 191 9.32 17.06 -7.84
CA ASP A 191 10.05 16.67 -9.06
C ASP A 191 10.70 15.30 -8.85
N LEU A 192 10.40 14.37 -9.76
CA LEU A 192 10.96 13.02 -9.75
C LEU A 192 11.67 12.73 -11.07
N ASP A 193 12.71 11.92 -11.00
CA ASP A 193 13.28 11.25 -12.17
C ASP A 193 12.97 9.76 -12.09
N MET A 194 12.55 9.18 -13.20
CA MET A 194 12.42 7.74 -13.34
C MET A 194 13.72 7.18 -13.92
N ILE A 195 14.27 6.18 -13.24
CA ILE A 195 15.42 5.40 -13.73
C ILE A 195 14.91 4.02 -14.12
N THR A 196 15.16 3.61 -15.36
CA THR A 196 14.80 2.29 -15.88
C THR A 196 16.05 1.57 -16.40
N LEU A 197 15.92 0.25 -16.55
CA LEU A 197 16.93 -0.62 -17.14
C LEU A 197 16.33 -1.18 -18.44
N SER A 198 16.62 -0.54 -19.57
CA SER A 198 16.16 -0.95 -20.90
C SER A 198 17.20 -1.84 -21.58
N GLY A 199 16.84 -2.47 -22.70
CA GLY A 199 17.77 -3.27 -23.45
C GLY A 199 17.08 -4.28 -24.36
N ASP A 200 17.91 -5.05 -25.04
CA ASP A 200 17.52 -6.21 -25.84
C ASP A 200 18.56 -7.31 -25.61
N HIS A 201 18.35 -8.48 -26.19
CA HIS A 201 19.30 -9.60 -26.16
C HIS A 201 20.73 -9.13 -26.51
N MET A 202 21.69 -9.48 -25.65
CA MET A 202 23.11 -9.10 -25.72
C MET A 202 23.39 -7.60 -25.49
N ARG A 203 22.40 -6.83 -25.03
CA ARG A 203 22.48 -5.39 -24.70
C ARG A 203 21.55 -5.06 -23.52
N GLU A 204 21.57 -5.91 -22.50
CA GLU A 204 20.67 -5.83 -21.36
C GLU A 204 21.04 -4.70 -20.38
N ALA A 205 20.04 -4.24 -19.62
CA ALA A 205 20.20 -3.36 -18.46
C ALA A 205 20.91 -2.02 -18.72
N HIS A 206 20.68 -1.41 -19.88
CA HIS A 206 21.08 -0.03 -20.14
C HIS A 206 20.29 0.92 -19.24
N ARG A 207 21.02 1.71 -18.44
CA ARG A 207 20.40 2.67 -17.52
C ARG A 207 19.91 3.89 -18.29
N GLU A 208 18.60 4.10 -18.25
CA GLU A 208 17.97 5.32 -18.70
C GLU A 208 17.50 6.16 -17.51
N ARG A 209 17.55 7.48 -17.64
CA ARG A 209 17.04 8.42 -16.64
C ARG A 209 16.26 9.51 -17.36
N ARG A 210 15.00 9.71 -16.98
CA ARG A 210 14.14 10.75 -17.52
C ARG A 210 13.31 11.42 -16.43
N LYS A 211 13.02 12.71 -16.62
CA LYS A 211 12.11 13.43 -15.72
C LYS A 211 10.70 12.83 -15.81
N VAL A 212 10.03 12.71 -14.67
CA VAL A 212 8.61 12.34 -14.61
C VAL A 212 7.79 13.58 -14.98
N GLU A 213 7.10 13.48 -16.12
CA GLU A 213 6.18 14.51 -16.61
C GLU A 213 4.72 14.12 -16.38
N ARG A 214 3.78 15.03 -16.62
CA ARG A 214 2.35 14.67 -16.62
C ARG A 214 2.07 13.59 -17.66
N GLY A 215 1.34 12.55 -17.27
CA GLY A 215 0.95 11.44 -18.14
C GLY A 215 1.51 10.09 -17.67
N LEU A 216 1.47 9.11 -18.57
CA LEU A 216 1.95 7.75 -18.32
C LEU A 216 3.32 7.52 -18.93
N HIS A 217 4.15 6.79 -18.19
CA HIS A 217 5.55 6.57 -18.47
C HIS A 217 5.83 5.06 -18.43
N GLY A 218 6.30 4.50 -19.55
CA GLY A 218 6.78 3.11 -19.68
C GLY A 218 8.21 3.00 -20.19
#